data_AF-A0A9X2G052-F1
#
_entry.id   AF-A0A9X2G052-F1
#
_cell.length_a   1.000
_cell.length_b   1.000
_cell.length_c   1.000
_cell.angle_alpha   90.00
_cell.angle_beta   90.00
_cell.angle_gamma   90.00
#
_symmetry.space_group_name_H-M   'P 1'
#
loop_
_entity.id
_entity.type
_entity.pdbx_description
1 polymer ?
#
loop_
_entity_poly.entity_id
_entity_poly.type
_entity_poly.pdbx_seq_one_letter_code
_entity_poly.pdbx_strand_id
1 'polypeptide(L)'
;MFENDSALDLLDDIVLDRFELDDLRRGLEEVEISHEVGCGVLTLIELTLAGHGLREMPVTDGMTRELIHRTIDGARAAWLLDQTDKVLRPGSEEYDLWHEAGPEIFREWLGHANAAVADLRQLRQHLIGP
;
A
#
# COMPACT_ATOMS: atom_id res chain seq x y z
N MET A 1 0.01 10.03 0.92
CA MET A 1 0.42 8.88 1.74
C MET A 1 1.93 8.63 1.70
N PHE A 2 2.65 8.99 0.63
CA PHE A 2 4.10 8.80 0.49
C PHE A 2 5.00 9.63 1.44
N GLU A 3 4.44 10.35 2.41
CA GLU A 3 5.20 11.29 3.27
C GLU A 3 5.68 10.65 4.58
N ASN A 4 5.28 9.39 4.85
CA ASN A 4 5.77 8.64 6.01
C ASN A 4 7.14 8.02 5.67
N ASP A 5 8.09 8.05 6.62
CA ASP A 5 9.43 7.47 6.49
C ASP A 5 9.40 6.02 5.98
N SER A 6 8.52 5.16 6.51
CA SER A 6 8.39 3.77 6.06
C SER A 6 7.92 3.66 4.60
N ALA A 7 7.11 4.61 4.13
CA ALA A 7 6.71 4.66 2.74
C ALA A 7 7.89 5.07 1.86
N LEU A 8 8.65 6.09 2.27
CA LEU A 8 9.83 6.58 1.53
C LEU A 8 10.92 5.51 1.42
N ASP A 9 11.21 4.79 2.50
CA ASP A 9 12.17 3.68 2.50
C ASP A 9 11.76 2.58 1.51
N LEU A 10 10.47 2.23 1.48
CA LEU A 10 9.93 1.29 0.49
C LEU A 10 10.07 1.79 -0.95
N LEU A 11 9.83 3.09 -1.21
CA LEU A 11 10.01 3.65 -2.54
C LEU A 11 11.46 3.56 -3.00
N ASP A 12 12.40 3.86 -2.10
CA ASP A 12 13.83 3.74 -2.35
C ASP A 12 14.24 2.29 -2.61
N ASP A 13 13.72 1.33 -1.84
CA ASP A 13 13.98 -0.09 -2.06
C ASP A 13 13.45 -0.59 -3.40
N ILE A 14 12.30 -0.08 -3.86
CA ILE A 14 11.79 -0.40 -5.20
C ILE A 14 12.69 0.19 -6.29
N VAL A 15 13.14 1.43 -6.14
CA VAL A 15 14.04 2.09 -7.11
C VAL A 15 15.40 1.41 -7.17
N LEU A 16 15.92 0.96 -6.03
CA LEU A 16 17.22 0.31 -5.89
C LEU A 16 17.17 -1.21 -6.15
N ASP A 17 16.02 -1.77 -6.57
CA ASP A 17 15.81 -3.20 -6.82
C ASP A 17 16.10 -4.09 -5.60
N ARG A 18 15.75 -3.60 -4.41
CA ARG A 18 15.90 -4.28 -3.10
C ARG A 18 14.57 -4.76 -2.53
N PHE A 19 13.45 -4.28 -3.05
CA PHE A 19 12.14 -4.68 -2.58
C PHE A 19 11.85 -6.17 -2.87
N GLU A 20 11.61 -6.94 -1.81
CA GLU A 20 11.23 -8.35 -1.90
C GLU A 20 9.80 -8.58 -1.39
N LEU A 21 8.91 -9.05 -2.28
CA LEU A 21 7.51 -9.32 -1.92
C LEU A 21 7.36 -10.41 -0.85
N ASP A 22 8.30 -11.37 -0.79
CA ASP A 22 8.25 -12.47 0.17
C ASP A 22 8.54 -12.02 1.61
N ASP A 23 9.30 -10.94 1.80
CA ASP A 23 9.49 -10.34 3.12
C ASP A 23 8.21 -9.66 3.60
N LEU A 24 7.51 -8.93 2.72
CA LEU A 24 6.20 -8.37 3.02
C LEU A 24 5.18 -9.46 3.36
N ARG A 25 5.19 -10.58 2.62
CA ARG A 25 4.33 -11.74 2.92
C ARG A 25 4.59 -12.32 4.30
N ARG A 26 5.85 -12.49 4.67
CA ARG A 26 6.24 -13.01 5.99
C ARG A 26 5.74 -12.10 7.10
N GLY A 27 5.91 -10.79 6.96
CA GLY A 27 5.39 -9.82 7.94
C GLY A 27 3.87 -9.86 8.11
N LEU A 28 3.13 -10.13 7.04
CA LEU A 28 1.66 -10.27 7.06
C LEU A 28 1.14 -11.60 7.64
N GLU A 29 2.03 -12.55 7.93
CA GLU A 29 1.75 -13.82 8.61
C GLU A 29 2.05 -13.75 10.11
N GLU A 30 2.66 -12.67 10.58
CA GLU A 30 2.93 -12.47 12.00
C GLU A 30 1.64 -12.26 12.80
N VAL A 31 1.72 -12.52 14.11
CA VAL A 31 0.57 -12.42 15.03
C VAL A 31 0.09 -10.97 15.14
N GLU A 32 1.04 -10.04 15.08
CA GLU A 32 0.84 -8.60 15.08
C GLU A 32 1.53 -8.05 13.83
N ILE A 33 0.80 -7.30 13.02
CA ILE A 33 1.35 -6.71 11.80
C ILE A 33 2.03 -5.42 12.19
N SER A 34 3.33 -5.31 11.94
CA SER A 34 4.09 -4.10 12.25
C SER A 34 3.65 -2.90 11.41
N HIS A 35 3.97 -1.70 11.92
CA HIS A 35 3.75 -0.43 11.24
C HIS A 35 4.35 -0.43 9.84
N GLU A 36 5.60 -0.87 9.71
CA GLU A 36 6.32 -0.93 8.43
C GLU A 36 5.59 -1.81 7.40
N VAL A 37 5.10 -2.97 7.82
CA VAL A 37 4.37 -3.90 6.94
C VAL A 37 3.03 -3.31 6.54
N GLY A 38 2.29 -2.73 7.49
CA GLY A 38 1.00 -2.08 7.23
C GLY A 38 1.14 -0.89 6.28
N CYS A 39 2.06 0.02 6.58
CA CYS A 39 2.42 1.15 5.74
C CYS A 39 2.85 0.71 4.34
N GLY A 40 3.64 -0.37 4.24
CA GLY A 40 4.09 -0.93 2.98
C GLY A 40 2.93 -1.41 2.11
N VAL A 41 1.97 -2.14 2.66
CA VAL A 41 0.77 -2.58 1.92
C VAL A 41 0.00 -1.38 1.36
N LEU A 42 -0.27 -0.36 2.18
CA LEU A 42 -1.03 0.81 1.75
C LEU A 42 -0.27 1.64 0.71
N THR A 43 1.05 1.76 0.87
CA THR A 43 1.93 2.43 -0.10
C THR A 43 1.95 1.73 -1.45
N LEU A 44 2.01 0.39 -1.48
CA LEU A 44 1.95 -0.39 -2.71
C LEU A 44 0.59 -0.25 -3.43
N ILE A 45 -0.50 -0.06 -2.70
CA ILE A 45 -1.82 0.23 -3.28
C ILE A 45 -1.82 1.60 -3.96
N GLU A 46 -1.35 2.64 -3.27
CA GLU A 46 -1.23 3.98 -3.84
C GLU A 46 -0.30 4.00 -5.05
N LEU A 47 0.83 3.28 -5.00
CA LEU A 47 1.71 3.09 -6.14
C LEU A 47 1.01 2.42 -7.32
N THR A 48 0.23 1.36 -7.06
CA THR A 48 -0.52 0.67 -8.12
C THR A 48 -1.48 1.64 -8.81
N LEU A 49 -2.25 2.40 -8.03
CA LEU A 49 -3.15 3.43 -8.57
C LEU A 49 -2.39 4.51 -9.36
N ALA A 50 -1.24 4.95 -8.86
CA ALA A 50 -0.38 5.92 -9.53
C ALA A 50 0.16 5.38 -10.86
N GLY A 51 0.63 4.13 -10.89
CA GLY A 51 1.08 3.43 -12.10
C GLY A 51 0.01 3.37 -13.18
N HIS A 52 -1.25 3.20 -12.78
CA HIS A 52 -2.43 3.24 -13.68
C HIS A 52 -2.99 4.64 -13.95
N GLY A 53 -2.43 5.69 -13.35
CA GLY A 53 -2.80 7.09 -13.63
C GLY A 53 -4.03 7.59 -12.88
N LEU A 54 -4.45 6.86 -11.84
CA LEU A 54 -5.57 7.22 -10.96
C LEU A 54 -5.14 8.07 -9.76
N ARG A 55 -3.83 8.18 -9.55
CA ARG A 55 -3.17 9.00 -8.52
C ARG A 55 -1.94 9.66 -9.10
N GLU A 56 -1.46 10.68 -8.41
CA GLU A 56 -0.18 11.30 -8.71
C GLU A 56 0.96 10.32 -8.47
N MET A 57 1.98 10.38 -9.33
CA MET A 57 3.21 9.61 -9.12
C MET A 57 3.95 10.17 -7.90
N PRO A 58 4.59 9.32 -7.07
CA PRO A 58 5.44 9.82 -6.00
C PRO A 58 6.60 10.65 -6.56
N VAL A 59 7.04 11.64 -5.80
CA VAL A 59 8.19 12.48 -6.14
C VAL A 59 9.47 11.77 -5.69
N THR A 60 9.79 10.66 -6.34
CA THR A 60 10.99 9.85 -6.08
C THR A 60 11.78 9.69 -7.37
N ASP A 61 13.07 10.05 -7.36
CA ASP A 61 13.93 9.93 -8.54
C ASP A 61 14.04 8.46 -8.98
N GLY A 62 13.98 8.21 -10.28
CA GLY A 62 13.97 6.85 -10.83
C GLY A 62 12.64 6.09 -10.73
N MET A 63 11.63 6.59 -10.01
CA MET A 63 10.30 5.96 -10.01
C MET A 63 9.58 6.20 -11.34
N THR A 64 9.16 5.11 -11.99
CA THR A 64 8.51 5.13 -13.31
C THR A 64 7.28 4.22 -13.33
N ARG A 65 6.34 4.45 -14.24
CA ARG A 65 5.16 3.57 -14.39
C ARG A 65 5.57 2.15 -14.75
N GLU A 66 6.58 2.01 -15.61
CA GLU A 66 7.15 0.74 -16.02
C GLU A 66 7.75 -0.03 -14.85
N LEU A 67 8.48 0.67 -13.96
CA LEU A 67 8.99 0.09 -12.72
C LEU A 67 7.83 -0.37 -11.81
N ILE A 68 6.82 0.48 -11.61
CA ILE A 68 5.64 0.12 -10.81
C ILE A 68 4.95 -1.13 -11.37
N HIS A 69 4.68 -1.20 -12.67
CA HIS A 69 4.03 -2.35 -13.28
C HIS A 69 4.87 -3.63 -13.24
N ARG A 70 6.21 -3.51 -13.24
CA ARG A 70 7.12 -4.64 -13.04
C ARG A 70 7.11 -5.12 -11.58
N THR A 71 7.04 -4.19 -10.64
CA THR A 71 7.02 -4.47 -9.20
C THR A 71 5.68 -5.02 -8.74
N ILE A 72 4.57 -4.47 -9.23
CA ILE A 72 3.21 -4.81 -8.84
C ILE A 72 2.39 -5.08 -10.11
N ASP A 73 2.40 -6.34 -10.53
CA ASP A 73 1.50 -6.82 -11.57
C ASP A 73 0.06 -6.99 -11.05
N GLY A 74 -0.86 -7.36 -11.94
CA GLY A 74 -2.27 -7.55 -11.57
C GLY A 74 -2.51 -8.63 -10.51
N ALA A 75 -1.68 -9.68 -10.46
CA ALA A 75 -1.82 -10.74 -9.46
C ALA A 75 -1.34 -10.26 -8.08
N ARG A 76 -0.24 -9.52 -8.03
CA ARG A 76 0.27 -8.88 -6.81
C ARG A 76 -0.70 -7.81 -6.30
N ALA A 77 -1.28 -7.01 -7.19
CA ALA A 77 -2.31 -6.03 -6.84
C ALA A 77 -3.56 -6.69 -6.24
N ALA A 78 -4.03 -7.80 -6.82
CA ALA A 78 -5.15 -8.55 -6.27
C ALA A 78 -4.81 -9.15 -4.89
N TRP A 79 -3.61 -9.69 -4.73
CA TRP A 79 -3.15 -10.20 -3.44
C TRP A 79 -3.07 -9.09 -2.39
N LEU A 80 -2.46 -7.94 -2.70
CA LEU A 80 -2.39 -6.77 -1.79
C LEU A 80 -3.78 -6.37 -1.29
N LEU A 81 -4.75 -6.33 -2.20
CA LEU A 81 -6.12 -6.01 -1.87
C LEU A 81 -6.76 -7.00 -0.88
N ASP A 82 -6.40 -8.28 -0.95
CA ASP A 82 -6.89 -9.28 0.01
C ASP A 82 -6.21 -9.13 1.39
N GLN A 83 -5.08 -8.43 1.47
CA GLN A 83 -4.37 -8.19 2.74
C GLN A 83 -4.81 -6.90 3.44
N THR A 84 -5.51 -5.98 2.76
CA THR A 84 -5.88 -4.67 3.35
C THR A 84 -6.75 -4.81 4.59
N ASP A 85 -7.63 -5.80 4.62
CA ASP A 85 -8.51 -6.02 5.78
C ASP A 85 -7.72 -6.40 7.04
N LYS A 86 -6.52 -6.98 6.89
CA LYS A 86 -5.63 -7.26 8.02
C LYS A 86 -4.93 -6.01 8.55
N VAL A 87 -4.59 -5.07 7.65
CA VAL A 87 -3.90 -3.82 7.99
C VAL A 87 -4.86 -2.79 8.58
N LEU A 88 -6.09 -2.74 8.08
CA LEU A 88 -7.10 -1.73 8.43
C LEU A 88 -8.03 -2.15 9.58
N ARG A 89 -7.58 -3.05 10.47
CA ARG A 89 -8.33 -3.51 11.63
C ARG A 89 -7.50 -3.44 12.91
N PRO A 90 -8.14 -3.41 14.10
CA PRO A 90 -7.43 -3.50 15.38
C PRO A 90 -6.48 -4.70 15.46
N GLY A 91 -5.31 -4.51 16.08
CA GLY A 91 -4.24 -5.51 16.14
C GLY A 91 -3.24 -5.48 14.98
N SER A 92 -3.38 -4.49 14.10
CA SER A 92 -2.32 -4.03 13.20
C SER A 92 -1.71 -2.78 13.83
N GLU A 93 -0.40 -2.75 14.01
CA GLU A 93 0.30 -1.62 14.63
C GLU A 93 0.02 -0.32 13.85
N GLU A 94 -0.04 -0.38 12.51
CA GLU A 94 -0.45 0.76 11.68
C GLU A 94 -1.84 1.29 12.09
N TYR A 95 -2.83 0.41 12.24
CA TYR A 95 -4.18 0.82 12.64
C TYR A 95 -4.18 1.44 14.04
N ASP A 96 -3.49 0.77 14.97
CA ASP A 96 -3.48 1.14 16.39
C ASP A 96 -2.77 2.50 16.57
N LEU A 97 -1.65 2.75 15.87
CA LEU A 97 -0.95 4.04 15.86
C LEU A 97 -1.85 5.19 15.38
N TRP A 98 -2.55 5.01 14.26
CA TRP A 98 -3.46 6.05 13.77
C TRP A 98 -4.67 6.25 14.68
N HIS A 99 -5.18 5.17 15.27
CA HIS A 99 -6.27 5.23 16.23
C HIS A 99 -5.86 6.01 17.50
N GLU A 100 -4.64 5.80 17.98
CA GLU A 100 -4.05 6.50 19.13
C GLU A 100 -3.72 7.98 18.85
N ALA A 101 -3.42 8.33 17.59
CA ALA A 101 -3.16 9.71 17.18
C ALA A 101 -4.39 10.65 17.38
N GLY A 102 -5.58 10.08 17.50
CA GLY A 102 -6.81 10.79 17.86
C GLY A 102 -7.93 10.64 16.83
N PRO A 103 -9.20 10.84 17.23
CA PRO A 103 -10.37 10.41 16.46
C PRO A 103 -10.58 11.16 15.14
N GLU A 104 -10.10 12.40 15.03
CA GLU A 104 -10.20 13.19 13.80
C GLU A 104 -9.16 12.76 12.78
N ILE A 105 -7.90 12.66 13.21
CA ILE A 105 -6.77 12.19 12.39
C ILE A 105 -7.01 10.76 11.93
N PHE A 106 -7.45 9.89 12.83
CA PHE A 106 -7.80 8.50 12.52
C PHE A 106 -8.88 8.41 11.43
N ARG A 107 -9.93 9.23 11.53
CA ARG A 107 -11.02 9.24 10.55
C ARG A 107 -10.54 9.69 9.18
N GLU A 108 -9.68 10.70 9.13
CA GLU A 108 -9.09 11.19 7.89
C GLU A 108 -8.22 10.11 7.24
N TRP A 109 -7.26 9.55 7.99
CA TRP A 109 -6.41 8.46 7.52
C TRP A 109 -7.22 7.26 7.02
N LEU A 110 -8.18 6.78 7.81
CA LEU A 110 -9.01 5.64 7.46
C LEU A 110 -9.89 5.93 6.24
N GLY A 111 -10.36 7.17 6.09
CA GLY A 111 -11.08 7.63 4.90
C GLY A 111 -10.23 7.54 3.64
N HIS A 112 -8.99 8.03 3.69
CA HIS A 112 -8.04 7.95 2.58
C HIS A 112 -7.67 6.51 2.23
N ALA A 113 -7.34 5.68 3.24
CA ALA A 113 -7.02 4.27 3.01
C ALA A 113 -8.19 3.52 2.36
N ASN A 114 -9.41 3.69 2.86
CA ASN A 114 -10.59 3.05 2.29
C ASN A 114 -10.88 3.53 0.86
N ALA A 115 -10.65 4.80 0.54
CA ALA A 115 -10.81 5.33 -0.81
C ALA A 115 -9.81 4.68 -1.79
N ALA A 116 -8.53 4.56 -1.40
CA ALA A 116 -7.52 3.88 -2.21
C ALA A 116 -7.87 2.40 -2.45
N VAL A 117 -8.31 1.70 -1.40
CA VAL A 117 -8.77 0.30 -1.50
C VAL A 117 -9.99 0.17 -2.44
N ALA A 118 -10.94 1.08 -2.36
CA ALA A 118 -12.11 1.10 -3.24
C ALA A 118 -11.72 1.33 -4.71
N ASP A 119 -10.83 2.28 -4.96
CA ASP A 119 -10.34 2.57 -6.31
C ASP A 119 -9.56 1.38 -6.89
N LEU A 120 -8.76 0.68 -6.08
CA LEU A 120 -8.05 -0.53 -6.53
C LEU A 120 -9.02 -1.68 -6.83
N ARG A 121 -10.08 -1.85 -6.02
CA ARG A 121 -11.17 -2.79 -6.30
C ARG A 121 -11.82 -2.50 -7.65
N GLN A 122 -12.11 -1.23 -7.92
CA GLN A 122 -12.70 -0.81 -9.19
C GLN A 122 -11.73 -1.05 -10.35
N LEU A 123 -10.46 -0.65 -10.23
CA LEU A 123 -9.44 -0.89 -11.25
C LEU A 123 -9.33 -2.38 -11.58
N ARG A 124 -9.29 -3.27 -10.57
CA ARG A 124 -9.27 -4.72 -10.77
C ARG A 124 -10.45 -5.22 -11.61
N GLN A 125 -11.64 -4.70 -11.36
CA GLN A 125 -12.83 -5.07 -12.14
C GLN A 125 -12.72 -4.65 -13.62
N HIS A 126 -11.99 -3.57 -13.92
CA HIS A 126 -11.75 -3.12 -15.30
C HIS A 126 -10.60 -3.90 -15.97
N LEU A 127 -9.63 -4.39 -15.20
CA LEU A 127 -8.52 -5.21 -15.68
C LEU A 127 -8.88 -6.69 -15.87
N ILE A 128 -9.91 -7.18 -15.16
CA ILE A 128 -10.35 -8.59 -15.13
C ILE A 128 -11.81 -8.76 -15.61
N GLY A 129 -12.49 -7.67 -16.00
CA GLY A 129 -13.85 -7.72 -16.60
C GLY A 129 -13.84 -8.27 -18.04
N PRO A 130 -14.96 -8.86 -18.49
CA PRO A 130 -15.04 -9.80 -19.63
C PRO A 130 -14.55 -9.26 -20.98
#